data_AF-A0A2S4HHD3-F1
#
_entry.id   AF-A0A2S4HHD3-F1
#
_cell.length_a   1.000
_cell.length_b   1.000
_cell.length_c   1.000
_cell.angle_alpha   90.00
_cell.angle_beta   90.00
_cell.angle_gamma   90.00
#
_symmetry.space_group_name_H-M   'P 1'
#
loop_
_entity.id
_entity.type
_entity.pdbx_description
1 polymer ?
#
loop_
_entity_poly.entity_id
_entity_poly.type
_entity_poly.pdbx_seq_one_letter_code
_entity_poly.pdbx_strand_id
1 'polypeptide(L)'
;MTPTVNQQLASMKASLERSVIPALPAEARFAQEQAGMIAATLAWLIDVQEFELRYERQEAADYYQLLADLAEIDGVEIAGELLSTPLLSADNSLAEIRKQSRELKQAAIAAAIKLDGRADAKLLAVAQRQSEREQAWFRMTGFTSSPAPGGIADVIGARA
;
A
#
# COMPACT_ATOMS: atom_id res chain seq x y z
N MET A 1 25.08 14.99 -2.22
CA MET A 1 23.90 14.38 -1.56
C MET A 1 22.72 14.50 -2.51
N THR A 2 22.15 13.38 -2.93
CA THR A 2 20.90 13.39 -3.72
C THR A 2 19.73 13.49 -2.74
N PRO A 3 18.84 14.50 -2.88
CA PRO A 3 17.70 14.62 -1.98
C PRO A 3 16.77 13.41 -2.12
N THR A 4 16.26 12.93 -0.99
CA THR A 4 15.29 11.82 -0.97
C THR A 4 13.99 12.23 -1.65
N VAL A 5 13.18 11.27 -2.10
CA VAL A 5 11.86 11.55 -2.69
C VAL A 5 11.02 12.40 -1.74
N ASN A 6 10.98 12.08 -0.44
CA ASN A 6 10.28 12.89 0.57
C ASN A 6 10.78 14.33 0.65
N GLN A 7 12.09 14.56 0.57
CA GLN A 7 12.64 15.91 0.55
C GLN A 7 12.24 16.67 -0.72
N GLN A 8 12.20 16.00 -1.87
CA GLN A 8 11.76 16.60 -3.13
C GLN A 8 10.27 16.97 -3.08
N LEU A 9 9.41 16.05 -2.63
CA LEU A 9 7.97 16.29 -2.46
C LEU A 9 7.69 17.44 -1.47
N ALA A 10 8.39 17.45 -0.33
CA ALA A 10 8.26 18.52 0.66
C ALA A 10 8.71 19.87 0.11
N SER A 11 9.79 19.90 -0.67
CA SER A 11 10.28 21.11 -1.35
C SER A 11 9.28 21.64 -2.38
N MET A 12 8.70 20.76 -3.21
CA MET A 12 7.66 21.13 -4.17
C MET A 12 6.43 21.70 -3.47
N LYS A 13 5.96 21.04 -2.40
CA LYS A 13 4.82 21.52 -1.60
C LYS A 13 5.10 22.90 -1.02
N ALA A 14 6.26 23.08 -0.39
CA ALA A 14 6.66 24.36 0.20
C ALA A 14 6.76 25.47 -0.86
N SER A 15 7.28 25.17 -2.05
CA SER A 15 7.36 26.12 -3.16
C SER A 15 5.98 26.54 -3.66
N LEU A 16 5.05 25.58 -3.75
CA LEU A 16 3.67 25.83 -4.14
C LEU A 16 2.95 26.73 -3.12
N GLU A 17 3.05 26.40 -1.83
CA GLU A 17 2.37 27.13 -0.74
C GLU A 17 2.96 28.51 -0.46
N ARG A 18 4.29 28.67 -0.56
CA ARG A 18 4.97 29.91 -0.18
C ARG A 18 5.18 30.89 -1.33
N SER A 19 5.22 30.40 -2.57
CA SER A 19 5.57 31.24 -3.72
C SER A 19 4.48 31.24 -4.79
N VAL A 20 3.99 30.06 -5.21
CA VAL A 20 3.05 29.98 -6.33
C VAL A 20 1.65 30.46 -5.94
N ILE A 21 1.05 29.86 -4.91
CA ILE A 21 -0.31 30.21 -4.46
C ILE A 21 -0.42 31.70 -4.12
N PRO A 22 0.50 32.31 -3.33
CA PRO A 22 0.43 33.73 -3.02
C PRO A 22 0.63 34.66 -4.22
N ALA A 23 1.27 34.19 -5.29
CA ALA A 23 1.49 34.96 -6.51
C ALA A 23 0.30 34.87 -7.50
N LEU A 24 -0.68 33.99 -7.26
CA LEU A 24 -1.84 33.88 -8.12
C LEU A 24 -2.77 35.10 -7.93
N PRO A 25 -3.31 35.68 -9.02
CA PRO A 25 -4.30 36.76 -8.92
C PRO A 25 -5.56 36.32 -8.17
N ALA A 26 -6.17 37.23 -7.40
CA ALA A 26 -7.33 36.95 -6.56
C ALA A 26 -8.57 36.51 -7.38
N GLU A 27 -8.68 37.00 -8.61
CA GLU A 27 -9.73 36.68 -9.58
C GLU A 27 -9.55 35.28 -10.22
N ALA A 28 -8.35 34.71 -10.16
CA ALA A 28 -8.04 33.39 -10.71
C ALA A 28 -8.44 32.25 -9.75
N ARG A 29 -9.68 32.27 -9.27
CA ARG A 29 -10.19 31.35 -8.22
C ARG A 29 -9.98 29.88 -8.56
N PHE A 30 -10.30 29.48 -9.79
CA PHE A 30 -10.09 28.11 -10.25
C PHE A 30 -8.61 27.69 -10.16
N ALA A 31 -7.68 28.56 -10.56
CA ALA A 31 -6.26 28.26 -10.46
C ALA A 31 -5.78 28.14 -9.01
N GLN A 32 -6.30 28.97 -8.10
CA GLN A 32 -6.01 28.86 -6.67
C GLN A 32 -6.52 27.53 -6.08
N GLU A 33 -7.74 27.12 -6.45
CA GLU A 33 -8.31 25.83 -6.05
C GLU A 33 -7.47 24.66 -6.57
N GLN A 34 -7.09 24.67 -7.86
CA GLN A 34 -6.24 23.62 -8.44
C GLN A 34 -4.87 23.57 -7.76
N ALA A 35 -4.26 24.72 -7.47
CA ALA A 35 -3.00 24.77 -6.74
C ALA A 35 -3.15 24.22 -5.31
N GLY A 36 -4.27 24.51 -4.63
CA GLY A 36 -4.61 23.91 -3.34
C GLY A 36 -4.75 22.39 -3.42
N MET A 37 -5.42 21.86 -4.45
CA MET A 37 -5.53 20.41 -4.67
C MET A 37 -4.18 19.75 -4.93
N ILE A 38 -3.29 20.39 -5.68
CA ILE A 38 -1.92 19.89 -5.88
C ILE A 38 -1.16 19.87 -4.54
N ALA A 39 -1.28 20.92 -3.72
CA ALA A 39 -0.64 20.96 -2.40
C ALA A 39 -1.14 19.82 -1.49
N ALA A 40 -2.45 19.58 -1.48
CA ALA A 40 -3.05 18.46 -0.74
C ALA A 40 -2.58 17.09 -1.27
N THR A 41 -2.46 16.94 -2.59
CA THR A 41 -1.94 15.72 -3.22
C THR A 41 -0.48 15.48 -2.84
N LEU A 42 0.36 16.52 -2.81
CA LEU A 42 1.74 16.40 -2.36
C LEU A 42 1.83 16.03 -0.88
N ALA A 43 0.96 16.59 -0.03
CA ALA A 43 0.88 16.22 1.38
C ALA A 43 0.53 14.73 1.56
N TRP A 44 -0.44 14.25 0.78
CA TRP A 44 -0.82 12.84 0.76
C TRP A 44 0.32 11.93 0.29
N LEU A 45 1.03 12.29 -0.79
CA LEU A 45 2.18 11.52 -1.28
C LEU A 45 3.30 11.44 -0.24
N ILE A 46 3.54 12.52 0.51
CA ILE A 46 4.54 12.52 1.61
C ILE A 46 4.15 11.52 2.70
N ASP A 47 2.89 11.49 3.12
CA ASP A 47 2.37 10.55 4.13
C ASP A 47 2.54 9.11 3.65
N VAL A 48 2.08 8.81 2.43
CA VAL A 48 2.14 7.49 1.82
C VAL A 48 3.58 6.98 1.61
N GLN A 49 4.46 7.84 1.12
CA GLN A 49 5.83 7.45 0.76
C GLN A 49 6.63 6.98 1.98
N GLU A 50 6.30 7.46 3.19
CA GLU A 50 6.91 7.00 4.42
C GLU A 50 6.63 5.52 4.73
N PHE A 51 5.49 4.99 4.28
CA PHE A 51 5.02 3.65 4.60
C PHE A 51 5.12 2.64 3.45
N GLU A 52 5.50 3.07 2.24
CA GLU A 52 5.59 2.25 1.02
C GLU A 52 6.30 0.91 1.24
N LEU A 53 7.49 0.94 1.85
CA LEU A 53 8.26 -0.28 2.12
C LEU A 53 7.55 -1.22 3.11
N ARG A 54 6.95 -0.66 4.17
CA ARG A 54 6.28 -1.46 5.21
C ARG A 54 5.00 -2.09 4.67
N TYR A 55 4.28 -1.37 3.82
CA TYR A 55 3.09 -1.87 3.14
C TYR A 55 3.41 -3.10 2.30
N GLU A 56 4.39 -3.01 1.41
CA GLU A 56 4.72 -4.11 0.49
C GLU A 56 5.21 -5.34 1.26
N ARG A 57 5.94 -5.14 2.36
CA ARG A 57 6.36 -6.23 3.24
C ARG A 57 5.18 -6.88 3.95
N GLN A 58 4.23 -6.10 4.45
CA GLN A 58 3.04 -6.64 5.09
C GLN A 58 2.13 -7.37 4.08
N GLU A 59 1.97 -6.84 2.86
CA GLU A 59 1.23 -7.52 1.80
C GLU A 59 1.90 -8.86 1.43
N ALA A 60 3.23 -8.88 1.27
CA ALA A 60 3.97 -10.12 1.03
C ALA A 60 3.78 -11.13 2.17
N ALA A 61 3.86 -10.69 3.44
CA ALA A 61 3.64 -11.55 4.60
C ALA A 61 2.22 -12.13 4.64
N ASP A 62 1.20 -11.32 4.38
CA ASP A 62 -0.19 -11.75 4.33
C ASP A 62 -0.42 -12.84 3.26
N TYR A 63 0.15 -12.67 2.06
CA TYR A 63 0.01 -13.66 0.99
C TYR A 63 0.87 -14.90 1.19
N TYR A 64 2.04 -14.78 1.82
CA TYR A 64 2.83 -15.93 2.24
C TYR A 64 2.06 -16.80 3.24
N GLN A 65 1.48 -16.17 4.27
CA GLN A 65 0.67 -16.88 5.25
C GLN A 65 -0.58 -17.50 4.62
N LEU A 66 -1.25 -16.78 3.72
CA LEU A 66 -2.37 -17.35 2.97
C LEU A 66 -1.93 -18.59 2.20
N LEU A 67 -0.83 -18.53 1.46
CA LEU A 67 -0.33 -19.66 0.68
C LEU A 67 0.02 -20.86 1.56
N ALA A 68 0.59 -20.65 2.74
CA ALA A 68 0.85 -21.69 3.73
C ALA A 68 -0.45 -22.33 4.23
N ASP A 69 -1.44 -21.50 4.58
CA ASP A 69 -2.74 -21.96 5.03
C ASP A 69 -3.49 -22.76 3.95
N LEU A 70 -3.44 -22.31 2.69
CA LEU A 70 -4.01 -23.05 1.55
C LEU A 70 -3.28 -24.37 1.34
N ALA A 71 -2.00 -24.44 1.71
CA ALA A 71 -1.23 -25.64 1.54
C ALA A 71 -1.68 -26.79 2.45
N GLU A 72 -2.13 -26.44 3.65
CA GLU A 72 -2.68 -27.39 4.61
C GLU A 72 -4.03 -27.97 4.17
N ILE A 73 -4.81 -27.24 3.37
CA ILE A 73 -6.14 -27.66 2.91
C ILE A 73 -6.07 -28.78 1.86
N ASP A 74 -5.07 -28.74 0.98
CA ASP A 74 -4.95 -29.67 -0.17
C ASP A 74 -3.79 -30.68 -0.05
N GLY A 75 -2.99 -30.65 1.03
CA GLY A 75 -1.85 -31.57 1.22
C GLY A 75 -0.65 -31.36 0.25
N VAL A 76 -0.74 -30.30 -0.56
CA VAL A 76 0.20 -29.62 -1.47
C VAL A 76 1.28 -30.36 -2.26
N GLU A 77 1.07 -30.24 -3.57
CA GLU A 77 2.08 -30.01 -4.61
C GLU A 77 2.08 -28.54 -5.12
N ILE A 78 1.18 -27.67 -4.64
CA ILE A 78 0.83 -26.37 -5.26
C ILE A 78 1.80 -25.20 -4.94
N ALA A 79 2.69 -25.28 -3.94
CA ALA A 79 3.38 -24.07 -3.46
C ALA A 79 4.77 -24.27 -2.82
N GLY A 80 5.36 -25.48 -2.91
CA GLY A 80 6.56 -25.82 -2.14
C GLY A 80 7.76 -24.88 -2.36
N GLU A 81 8.00 -24.45 -3.60
CA GLU A 81 9.14 -23.60 -3.95
C GLU A 81 9.03 -22.17 -3.39
N LEU A 82 7.83 -21.56 -3.46
CA LEU A 82 7.60 -20.21 -2.95
C LEU A 82 7.57 -20.17 -1.41
N LEU A 83 6.98 -21.18 -0.77
CA LEU A 83 7.00 -21.29 0.69
C LEU A 83 8.40 -21.59 1.24
N SER A 84 9.27 -22.20 0.43
CA SER A 84 10.69 -22.40 0.78
C SER A 84 11.54 -21.14 0.61
N THR A 85 11.03 -20.12 -0.08
CA THR A 85 11.74 -18.85 -0.28
C THR A 85 11.45 -17.91 0.90
N PRO A 86 12.47 -17.39 1.60
CA PRO A 86 12.25 -16.49 2.71
C PRO A 86 11.66 -15.16 2.26
N LEU A 87 10.80 -14.57 3.09
CA LEU A 87 10.31 -13.21 2.90
C LEU A 87 11.47 -12.21 2.94
N LEU A 88 11.46 -11.26 2.00
CA LEU A 88 12.47 -10.22 1.91
C LEU A 88 12.37 -9.23 3.09
N SER A 89 13.51 -8.70 3.51
CA SER A 89 13.63 -7.80 4.66
C SER A 89 13.62 -6.33 4.23
N ALA A 90 13.79 -5.41 5.20
CA ALA A 90 13.96 -3.98 4.91
C ALA A 90 15.29 -3.67 4.19
N ASP A 91 16.23 -4.62 4.12
CA ASP A 91 17.53 -4.43 3.45
C ASP A 91 17.43 -4.63 1.93
N ASN A 92 16.34 -5.27 1.46
CA ASN A 92 16.07 -5.45 0.05
C ASN A 92 15.48 -4.19 -0.59
N SER A 93 15.65 -4.05 -1.90
CA SER A 93 15.04 -2.95 -2.63
C SER A 93 13.52 -3.11 -2.66
N LEU A 94 12.82 -1.98 -2.69
CA LEU A 94 11.36 -1.95 -2.83
C LEU A 94 10.89 -2.70 -4.09
N ALA A 95 11.67 -2.63 -5.18
CA ALA A 95 11.36 -3.32 -6.43
C ALA A 95 11.38 -4.86 -6.26
N GLU A 96 12.32 -5.39 -5.49
CA GLU A 96 12.40 -6.82 -5.19
C GLU A 96 11.24 -7.26 -4.29
N ILE A 97 10.91 -6.48 -3.26
CA ILE A 97 9.78 -6.78 -2.36
C ILE A 97 8.46 -6.76 -3.14
N ARG A 98 8.25 -5.78 -4.02
CA ARG A 98 7.10 -5.73 -4.93
C ARG A 98 7.01 -6.93 -5.87
N LYS A 99 8.15 -7.40 -6.35
CA LYS A 99 8.21 -8.59 -7.18
C LYS A 99 7.76 -9.81 -6.38
N GLN A 100 8.33 -10.04 -5.19
CA GLN A 100 7.95 -11.15 -4.32
C GLN A 100 6.47 -11.09 -3.90
N SER A 101 5.97 -9.92 -3.50
CA SER A 101 4.57 -9.69 -3.15
C SER A 101 3.62 -10.11 -4.28
N ARG A 102 3.93 -9.71 -5.54
CA ARG A 102 3.14 -10.11 -6.71
C ARG A 102 3.19 -11.60 -6.99
N GLU A 103 4.36 -12.23 -6.88
CA GLU A 103 4.53 -13.68 -7.09
C GLU A 103 3.71 -14.48 -6.07
N LEU A 104 3.78 -14.10 -4.78
CA LEU A 104 3.00 -14.72 -3.71
C LEU A 104 1.49 -14.54 -3.93
N LYS A 105 1.05 -13.33 -4.29
CA LYS A 105 -0.36 -13.02 -4.57
C LYS A 105 -0.91 -13.85 -5.73
N GLN A 106 -0.17 -13.95 -6.83
CA GLN A 106 -0.56 -14.76 -7.99
C GLN A 106 -0.64 -16.25 -7.64
N ALA A 107 0.33 -16.77 -6.89
CA ALA A 107 0.32 -18.16 -6.44
C ALA A 107 -0.85 -18.46 -5.50
N ALA A 108 -1.14 -17.57 -4.55
CA ALA A 108 -2.25 -17.74 -3.62
C ALA A 108 -3.61 -17.74 -4.33
N ILE A 109 -3.82 -16.85 -5.31
CA ILE A 109 -5.04 -16.83 -6.13
C ILE A 109 -5.16 -18.13 -6.94
N ALA A 110 -4.08 -18.56 -7.60
CA ALA A 110 -4.09 -19.79 -8.38
C ALA A 110 -4.37 -21.04 -7.51
N ALA A 111 -3.82 -21.08 -6.29
CA ALA A 111 -4.09 -22.13 -5.32
C ALA A 111 -5.55 -22.11 -4.86
N ALA A 112 -6.09 -20.93 -4.53
CA ALA A 112 -7.46 -20.79 -4.07
C ALA A 112 -8.49 -21.19 -5.15
N ILE A 113 -8.22 -20.89 -6.42
CA ILE A 113 -9.07 -21.33 -7.55
C ILE A 113 -9.16 -22.86 -7.59
N LYS A 114 -8.04 -23.57 -7.39
CA LYS A 114 -8.01 -25.05 -7.37
C LYS A 114 -8.79 -25.64 -6.19
N LEU A 115 -8.91 -24.88 -5.10
CA LEU A 115 -9.59 -25.31 -3.88
C LEU A 115 -11.12 -25.22 -3.97
N ASP A 116 -11.68 -24.63 -5.03
CA ASP A 116 -13.11 -24.59 -5.35
C ASP A 116 -14.00 -24.20 -4.15
N GLY A 117 -13.81 -22.98 -3.64
CA GLY A 117 -14.57 -22.43 -2.52
C GLY A 117 -14.08 -22.82 -1.12
N ARG A 118 -13.26 -23.88 -0.99
CA ARG A 118 -12.68 -24.28 0.31
C ARG A 118 -11.74 -23.23 0.92
N ALA A 119 -11.27 -22.28 0.10
CA ALA A 119 -10.37 -21.20 0.50
C ALA A 119 -11.10 -19.89 0.89
N ASP A 120 -12.40 -19.78 0.67
CA ASP A 120 -13.13 -18.50 0.65
C ASP A 120 -13.01 -17.71 1.95
N ALA A 121 -13.14 -18.37 3.11
CA ALA A 121 -13.03 -17.72 4.40
C ALA A 121 -11.65 -17.09 4.62
N LYS A 122 -10.57 -17.77 4.17
CA LYS A 122 -9.20 -17.29 4.29
C LYS A 122 -8.91 -16.16 3.30
N LEU A 123 -9.40 -16.30 2.06
CA LEU A 123 -9.33 -15.24 1.05
C LEU A 123 -10.04 -13.97 1.52
N LEU A 124 -11.25 -14.10 2.05
CA LEU A 124 -12.04 -12.99 2.56
C LEU A 124 -11.30 -12.25 3.68
N ALA A 125 -10.67 -12.97 4.60
CA ALA A 125 -9.90 -12.37 5.68
C ALA A 125 -8.70 -11.55 5.17
N VAL A 126 -7.98 -12.03 4.15
CA VAL A 126 -6.88 -11.28 3.52
C VAL A 126 -7.41 -10.09 2.73
N ALA A 127 -8.50 -10.26 1.97
CA ALA A 127 -9.12 -9.19 1.21
C ALA A 127 -9.63 -8.06 2.11
N GLN A 128 -10.17 -8.39 3.28
CA GLN A 128 -10.60 -7.39 4.26
C GLN A 128 -9.41 -6.56 4.77
N ARG A 129 -8.30 -7.21 5.17
CA ARG A 129 -7.09 -6.48 5.59
C ARG A 129 -6.51 -5.62 4.47
N GLN A 130 -6.53 -6.13 3.23
CA GLN A 130 -6.11 -5.36 2.07
C GLN A 130 -6.98 -4.13 1.86
N SER A 131 -8.30 -4.28 1.98
CA SER A 131 -9.23 -3.15 1.86
C SER A 131 -9.01 -2.12 2.96
N GLU A 132 -8.82 -2.54 4.21
CA GLU A 132 -8.49 -1.66 5.33
C GLU A 132 -7.20 -0.86 5.07
N ARG A 133 -6.16 -1.52 4.53
CA ARG A 133 -4.90 -0.86 4.15
C ARG A 133 -5.08 0.15 3.01
N GLU A 134 -5.76 -0.23 1.94
CA GLU A 134 -6.01 0.66 0.80
C GLU A 134 -6.84 1.88 1.24
N GLN A 135 -7.87 1.69 2.05
CA GLN A 135 -8.64 2.80 2.59
C GLN A 135 -7.78 3.71 3.47
N ALA A 136 -6.90 3.18 4.32
CA ALA A 136 -5.97 4.01 5.10
C ALA A 136 -5.00 4.79 4.20
N TRP A 137 -4.55 4.18 3.10
CA TRP A 137 -3.71 4.80 2.09
C TRP A 137 -4.39 6.00 1.42
N PHE A 138 -5.69 5.90 1.15
CA PHE A 138 -6.47 6.94 0.46
C PHE A 138 -7.24 7.88 1.41
N ARG A 139 -7.05 7.79 2.73
CA ARG A 139 -7.82 8.54 3.75
C ARG A 139 -7.83 10.06 3.55
N MET A 140 -6.76 10.63 2.98
CA MET A 140 -6.62 12.06 2.74
C MET A 140 -7.27 12.56 1.45
N THR A 141 -7.75 11.65 0.60
CA THR A 141 -8.25 11.97 -0.75
C THR A 141 -9.75 12.24 -0.80
N GLY A 142 -10.50 11.84 0.23
CA GLY A 142 -11.96 11.91 0.25
C GLY A 142 -12.66 10.78 -0.54
N PHE A 143 -11.91 9.82 -1.10
CA PHE A 143 -12.47 8.67 -1.83
C PHE A 143 -12.84 7.47 -0.95
N THR A 144 -12.66 7.56 0.36
CA THR A 144 -12.93 6.46 1.31
C THR A 144 -14.28 6.61 1.97
N SER A 145 -15.01 5.50 2.14
CA SER A 145 -16.26 5.46 2.91
C SER A 145 -16.02 5.81 4.38
N SER A 146 -16.94 6.59 4.97
CA SER A 146 -16.87 7.03 6.37
C SER A 146 -17.31 5.92 7.34
N PRO A 147 -16.67 5.77 8.52
CA PRO A 147 -15.56 6.57 9.05
C PRO A 147 -14.22 6.21 8.42
N ALA A 148 -13.35 7.22 8.26
CA ALA A 148 -12.00 7.01 7.79
C ALA A 148 -11.30 5.95 8.66
N PRO A 149 -10.67 4.92 8.08
CA PRO A 149 -9.85 4.00 8.86
C PRO A 149 -8.74 4.76 9.61
N GLY A 150 -8.15 4.11 10.61
CA GLY A 150 -7.01 4.63 11.35
C GLY A 150 -5.85 5.03 10.44
N GLY A 151 -4.76 5.52 11.05
CA GLY A 151 -3.56 5.85 10.28
C GLY A 151 -2.98 4.66 9.54
N ILE A 152 -2.19 4.94 8.50
CA ILE A 152 -1.47 3.92 7.74
C ILE A 152 -0.63 3.02 8.69
N ALA A 153 -0.06 3.61 9.74
CA ALA A 153 0.65 2.88 10.79
C ALA A 153 -0.23 1.87 11.56
N ASP A 154 -1.50 2.20 11.80
CA ASP A 154 -2.43 1.36 12.57
C ASP A 154 -2.76 0.08 11.80
N VAL A 155 -2.87 0.16 10.48
CA VAL A 155 -3.22 -0.98 9.62
C VAL A 155 -2.01 -1.79 9.13
N ILE A 156 -0.80 -1.23 9.22
CA ILE A 156 0.46 -1.88 8.81
C ILE A 156 1.22 -2.51 10.00
N GLY A 157 0.74 -2.37 11.24
CA GLY A 157 1.46 -2.88 12.43
C GLY A 157 0.62 -3.44 13.59
N ALA A 158 -0.72 -3.40 13.55
CA ALA A 158 -1.53 -3.75 14.74
C ALA A 158 -1.86 -5.25 14.91
N ARG A 159 -1.40 -6.15 14.04
CA ARG A 159 -1.72 -7.58 14.14
C ARG A 159 -0.51 -8.46 13.79
N ALA A 160 0.49 -8.42 14.66
CA ALA A 160 1.48 -9.49 14.82
C ALA A 160 1.07 -10.33 16.04
#